data_AF-A0A8B8ZXF8-F1
#
_entry.id   AF-A0A8B8ZXF8-F1
#
_cell.length_a   1.000
_cell.length_b   1.000
_cell.length_c   1.000
_cell.angle_alpha   90.00
_cell.angle_beta   90.00
_cell.angle_gamma   90.00
#
_symmetry.space_group_name_H-M   'P 1'
#
loop_
_entity.id
_entity.type
_entity.pdbx_description
1 polymer ?
#
loop_
_entity_poly.entity_id
_entity_poly.type
_entity_poly.pdbx_seq_one_letter_code
_entity_poly.pdbx_strand_id
1 'polypeptide(L)'
;MVVDDAGTAVINEIRTSSGMFLSKRQVIGQKNAEPMQVLHYEKDQKYVPHVDYFTDKSNIERGGHRLATVLMYLSDVKKGGETIFPAAEGGLSQLKDETWSNCARTGYAVKPNQGDALLFFSLHVNATTDTRSLHGSCPVIEREKWSATKWIHVRSFDILKNQSPRSDCSDENVWCPHWAAAGECEKNPVYMVGTKELQGFCRKSCRVCEL
;
A
#
# COMPACT_ATOMS: atom_id res chain seq x y z
N MET A 1 -7.04 3.62 7.01
CA MET A 1 -5.70 3.97 7.49
C MET A 1 -5.07 5.07 6.65
N VAL A 2 -5.19 6.32 7.09
CA VAL A 2 -4.35 7.42 6.60
C VAL A 2 -3.04 7.31 7.37
N VAL A 3 -1.91 7.43 6.67
CA VAL A 3 -0.60 7.50 7.31
C VAL A 3 -0.43 8.96 7.72
N ASP A 4 -0.35 9.23 9.02
CA ASP A 4 -0.03 10.56 9.51
C ASP A 4 1.43 10.94 9.16
N ASP A 5 1.81 12.19 9.40
CA ASP A 5 3.17 12.67 9.14
C ASP A 5 4.25 11.89 9.93
N ALA A 6 3.84 11.09 10.93
CA ALA A 6 4.69 10.23 11.74
C ALA A 6 4.75 8.77 11.24
N GLY A 7 4.11 8.44 10.12
CA GLY A 7 4.12 7.08 9.58
C GLY A 7 3.13 6.14 10.26
N THR A 8 2.25 6.65 11.12
CA THR A 8 1.34 5.84 11.93
C THR A 8 -0.02 5.69 11.27
N ALA A 9 -0.55 4.50 11.47
CA ALA A 9 -1.82 4.01 11.01
C ALA A 9 -3.02 4.63 11.74
N VAL A 10 -3.69 5.64 11.16
CA VAL A 10 -4.87 6.27 11.81
C VAL A 10 -6.19 5.93 11.09
N ILE A 11 -7.22 5.56 11.85
CA ILE A 11 -8.61 5.43 11.37
C ILE A 11 -9.20 6.85 11.26
N ASN A 12 -9.63 7.26 10.07
CA ASN A 12 -10.29 8.55 9.82
C ASN A 12 -11.46 8.33 8.84
N GLU A 13 -12.43 9.25 8.80
CA GLU A 13 -13.63 9.22 7.94
C GLU A 13 -13.32 9.10 6.44
N ILE A 14 -12.11 9.48 6.04
CA ILE A 14 -11.59 9.39 4.67
C ILE A 14 -11.33 7.92 4.28
N ARG A 15 -10.71 7.14 5.17
CA ARG A 15 -10.35 5.73 4.95
C ARG A 15 -10.49 4.97 6.24
N THR A 16 -11.60 4.25 6.36
CA THR A 16 -11.98 3.56 7.59
C THR A 16 -11.44 2.13 7.68
N SER A 17 -10.74 1.64 6.65
CA SER A 17 -10.11 0.32 6.62
C SER A 17 -8.91 0.16 7.55
N SER A 18 -8.66 -1.08 8.00
CA SER A 18 -7.40 -1.49 8.63
C SER A 18 -6.39 -1.95 7.55
N GLY A 19 -5.10 -2.07 7.91
CA GLY A 19 -4.08 -2.46 6.94
C GLY A 19 -2.72 -2.82 7.53
N MET A 20 -1.94 -3.55 6.74
CA MET A 20 -0.57 -3.98 7.04
C MET A 20 0.29 -3.90 5.78
N PHE A 21 1.60 -3.65 5.93
CA PHE A 21 2.56 -3.74 4.83
C PHE A 21 3.32 -5.07 4.86
N LEU A 22 3.42 -5.73 3.70
CA LEU A 22 4.28 -6.89 3.50
C LEU A 22 5.61 -6.44 2.87
N SER A 23 6.72 -6.93 3.44
CA SER A 23 8.08 -6.61 2.98
C SER A 23 8.29 -6.99 1.51
N LYS A 24 9.25 -6.34 0.84
CA LYS A 24 9.58 -6.59 -0.57
C LYS A 24 10.21 -7.99 -0.77
N ARG A 25 9.43 -9.06 -0.76
CA ARG A 25 9.81 -10.35 -1.35
C ARG A 25 8.62 -10.94 -2.11
N GLN A 26 8.91 -11.29 -3.36
CA GLN A 26 8.05 -11.88 -4.40
C GLN A 26 7.07 -10.91 -5.09
N VAL A 27 7.08 -11.00 -6.42
CA VAL A 27 6.17 -10.40 -7.41
C VAL A 27 6.48 -8.93 -7.83
N ILE A 28 7.20 -8.82 -8.97
CA ILE A 28 7.40 -7.66 -9.87
C ILE A 28 8.43 -6.59 -9.44
N GLY A 29 9.46 -6.40 -10.27
CA GLY A 29 10.37 -5.24 -10.37
C GLY A 29 10.74 -4.51 -9.08
N GLN A 30 11.56 -5.15 -8.22
CA GLN A 30 11.84 -4.75 -6.83
C GLN A 30 12.15 -3.26 -6.58
N LYS A 31 12.85 -2.60 -7.51
CA LYS A 31 13.43 -1.27 -7.26
C LYS A 31 12.39 -0.15 -7.27
N ASN A 32 11.42 -0.22 -8.18
CA ASN A 32 10.46 0.86 -8.39
C ASN A 32 9.20 0.69 -7.54
N ALA A 33 8.96 -0.48 -6.97
CA ALA A 33 7.74 -0.74 -6.24
C ALA A 33 7.88 -0.48 -4.73
N GLU A 34 6.82 0.03 -4.11
CA GLU A 34 6.70 0.10 -2.65
C GLU A 34 6.50 -1.31 -2.04
N PRO A 35 6.66 -1.49 -0.72
CA PRO A 35 6.10 -2.65 -0.01
C PRO A 35 4.61 -2.82 -0.34
N MET A 36 4.13 -4.06 -0.40
CA MET A 36 2.72 -4.32 -0.72
C MET A 36 1.85 -3.95 0.47
N GLN A 37 0.77 -3.20 0.26
CA GLN A 37 -0.17 -2.83 1.32
C GLN A 37 -1.39 -3.74 1.28
N VAL A 38 -1.60 -4.56 2.31
CA VAL A 38 -2.83 -5.35 2.51
C VAL A 38 -3.82 -4.52 3.32
N LEU A 39 -5.08 -4.57 2.93
CA LEU A 39 -6.16 -3.79 3.52
C LEU A 39 -7.37 -4.68 3.77
N HIS A 40 -8.03 -4.42 4.88
CA HIS A 40 -9.26 -5.07 5.28
C HIS A 40 -10.32 -4.02 5.56
N TYR A 41 -11.47 -4.17 4.89
CA TYR A 41 -12.65 -3.34 5.06
C TYR A 41 -13.76 -4.20 5.65
N GLU A 42 -14.22 -3.81 6.83
CA GLU A 42 -15.43 -4.32 7.46
C GLU A 42 -16.68 -3.67 6.83
N LYS A 43 -17.85 -4.11 7.30
CA LYS A 43 -19.13 -3.52 6.90
C LYS A 43 -19.12 -1.99 7.10
N ASP A 44 -19.70 -1.30 6.13
CA ASP A 44 -19.81 0.16 6.00
C ASP A 44 -18.46 0.91 5.84
N GLN A 45 -17.32 0.21 5.94
CA GLN A 45 -16.02 0.82 5.71
C GLN A 45 -15.78 1.10 4.23
N LYS A 46 -15.07 2.20 3.97
CA LYS A 46 -14.87 2.78 2.64
C LYS A 46 -13.51 3.47 2.52
N TYR A 47 -13.18 3.87 1.30
CA TYR A 47 -12.14 4.86 1.03
C TYR A 47 -12.72 5.89 0.06
N VAL A 48 -12.82 7.15 0.50
CA VAL A 48 -13.25 8.24 -0.37
C VAL A 48 -12.33 8.38 -1.60
N PRO A 49 -12.87 8.87 -2.74
CA PRO A 49 -12.08 9.03 -3.95
C PRO A 49 -10.82 9.88 -3.74
N HIS A 50 -9.69 9.40 -4.23
CA HIS A 50 -8.37 10.02 -4.15
C HIS A 50 -7.53 9.66 -5.38
N VAL A 51 -6.36 10.29 -5.47
CA VAL A 51 -5.35 9.99 -6.50
C VAL A 51 -4.14 9.34 -5.85
N ASP A 52 -3.48 8.46 -6.58
CA ASP A 52 -2.28 7.78 -6.10
C ASP A 52 -0.99 8.55 -6.42
N TYR A 53 -1.02 9.56 -7.29
CA TYR A 53 0.14 10.43 -7.46
C TYR A 53 0.28 11.41 -6.29
N PHE A 54 1.51 11.78 -5.95
CA PHE A 54 1.78 12.74 -4.87
C PHE A 54 1.55 14.19 -5.28
N THR A 55 1.18 15.02 -4.32
CA THR A 55 1.14 16.49 -4.44
C THR A 55 2.27 17.17 -3.66
N ASP A 56 2.89 16.45 -2.72
CA ASP A 56 3.99 16.93 -1.89
C ASP A 56 5.37 16.61 -2.50
N LYS A 57 6.34 17.49 -2.27
CA LYS A 57 7.67 17.36 -2.86
C LYS A 57 8.50 16.21 -2.26
N SER A 58 8.35 15.92 -0.97
CA SER A 58 9.17 14.92 -0.28
C SER A 58 8.90 13.50 -0.77
N ASN A 59 7.65 13.14 -1.05
CA ASN A 59 7.32 11.85 -1.65
C ASN A 59 7.74 11.77 -3.12
N ILE A 60 7.70 12.89 -3.87
CA ILE A 60 8.19 12.93 -5.27
C ILE A 60 9.71 12.72 -5.32
N GLU A 61 10.48 13.20 -4.34
CA GLU A 61 11.92 12.93 -4.27
C GLU A 61 12.23 11.44 -4.08
N ARG A 62 11.31 10.70 -3.45
CA ARG A 62 11.41 9.25 -3.20
C ARG A 62 10.84 8.44 -4.37
N GLY A 63 11.60 8.37 -5.46
CA GLY A 63 11.25 7.57 -6.64
C GLY A 63 10.32 8.25 -7.65
N GLY A 64 9.91 9.51 -7.41
CA GLY A 64 8.94 10.21 -8.26
C GLY A 64 7.51 9.84 -7.93
N HIS A 65 6.56 10.33 -8.74
CA HIS A 65 5.16 9.92 -8.63
C HIS A 65 5.02 8.40 -8.81
N ARG A 66 3.99 7.85 -8.17
CA ARG A 66 3.47 6.53 -8.50
C ARG A 66 2.94 6.58 -9.93
N LEU A 67 3.53 5.76 -10.80
CA LEU A 67 3.14 5.60 -12.20
C LEU A 67 1.87 4.78 -12.32
N ALA A 68 1.85 3.64 -11.61
CA ALA A 68 0.81 2.65 -11.74
C ALA A 68 0.50 1.99 -10.39
N THR A 69 -0.75 1.55 -10.28
CA THR A 69 -1.27 0.84 -9.14
C THR A 69 -1.81 -0.51 -9.59
N VAL A 70 -1.34 -1.57 -8.94
CA VAL A 70 -1.94 -2.90 -9.05
C VAL A 70 -2.74 -3.16 -7.78
N LEU A 71 -4.06 -3.18 -7.89
CA LEU A 71 -5.00 -3.47 -6.82
C LEU A 71 -5.54 -4.89 -7.00
N MET A 72 -5.14 -5.80 -6.12
CA MET A 72 -5.55 -7.20 -6.11
C MET A 72 -6.69 -7.41 -5.11
N TYR A 73 -7.72 -8.15 -5.52
CA TYR A 73 -8.81 -8.55 -4.65
C TYR A 73 -8.52 -9.91 -4.02
N LEU A 74 -8.49 -9.94 -2.69
CA LEU A 74 -8.12 -11.14 -1.92
C LEU A 74 -9.34 -11.88 -1.36
N SER A 75 -10.53 -11.29 -1.46
CA SER A 75 -11.80 -11.90 -1.08
C SER A 75 -12.92 -11.50 -2.05
N ASP A 76 -13.94 -12.36 -2.16
CA ASP A 76 -15.20 -12.03 -2.81
C ASP A 76 -16.05 -11.17 -1.88
N VAL A 77 -16.54 -10.02 -2.38
CA VAL A 77 -17.51 -9.20 -1.65
C VAL A 77 -18.90 -9.41 -2.24
N LYS A 78 -19.85 -9.79 -1.39
CA LYS A 78 -21.21 -10.12 -1.85
C LYS A 78 -21.99 -8.89 -2.30
N LYS A 79 -21.84 -7.75 -1.60
CA LYS A 79 -22.49 -6.48 -1.97
C LYS A 79 -21.65 -5.30 -1.51
N GLY A 80 -21.53 -4.28 -2.35
CA GLY A 80 -20.68 -3.12 -2.09
C GLY A 80 -19.19 -3.41 -2.32
N GLY A 81 -18.32 -2.57 -1.79
CA GLY A 81 -16.87 -2.76 -1.89
C GLY A 81 -16.28 -2.56 -3.29
N GLU A 82 -17.06 -2.05 -4.26
CA GLU A 82 -16.56 -1.80 -5.61
C GLU A 82 -15.43 -0.77 -5.60
N THR A 83 -14.45 -0.96 -6.48
CA THR A 83 -13.47 0.10 -6.78
C THR A 83 -14.07 1.01 -7.84
N ILE A 84 -14.32 2.27 -7.49
CA ILE A 84 -14.97 3.25 -8.35
C ILE A 84 -13.96 4.26 -8.90
N PHE A 85 -14.13 4.65 -10.15
CA PHE A 85 -13.44 5.73 -10.86
C PHE A 85 -14.46 6.78 -11.30
N PRO A 86 -14.75 7.80 -10.47
CA PRO A 86 -15.79 8.79 -10.75
C PRO A 86 -15.51 9.66 -11.97
N ALA A 87 -14.22 9.89 -12.27
CA ALA A 87 -13.77 10.74 -13.37
C ALA A 87 -13.39 9.94 -14.63
N ALA A 88 -13.62 8.62 -14.65
CA ALA A 88 -13.34 7.79 -15.81
C ALA A 88 -14.31 8.08 -16.97
N GLU A 89 -13.77 8.14 -18.18
CA GLU A 89 -14.55 8.27 -19.40
C GLU A 89 -15.47 7.07 -19.59
N GLY A 90 -16.72 7.32 -20.01
CA GLY A 90 -17.71 6.26 -20.18
C GLY A 90 -18.19 5.63 -18.87
N GLY A 91 -17.88 6.21 -17.70
CA GLY A 91 -18.31 5.67 -16.41
C GLY A 91 -19.82 5.49 -16.26
N LEU A 92 -20.59 6.44 -16.79
CA LEU A 92 -22.05 6.39 -16.83
C LEU A 92 -22.60 5.46 -17.91
N SER A 93 -21.77 5.07 -18.89
CA SER A 93 -22.14 4.15 -19.97
C SER A 93 -22.01 2.69 -19.56
N GLN A 94 -21.27 2.38 -18.49
CA GLN A 94 -21.19 1.03 -17.95
C GLN A 94 -22.55 0.61 -17.37
N LEU A 95 -23.17 -0.40 -17.98
CA LEU A 95 -24.45 -0.95 -17.52
C LEU A 95 -24.32 -1.56 -16.12
N LYS A 96 -25.21 -1.14 -15.22
CA LYS A 96 -25.22 -1.57 -13.82
C LYS A 96 -26.60 -2.06 -13.40
N ASP A 97 -26.72 -3.38 -13.25
CA ASP A 97 -27.90 -4.04 -12.70
C ASP A 97 -28.07 -3.77 -11.19
N GLU A 98 -29.07 -4.40 -10.58
CA GLU A 98 -29.43 -4.23 -9.16
C GLU A 98 -28.36 -4.71 -8.17
N THR A 99 -27.37 -5.47 -8.63
CA THR A 99 -26.31 -6.01 -7.78
C THR A 99 -25.20 -5.00 -7.50
N TRP A 100 -25.19 -3.85 -8.19
CA TRP A 100 -24.27 -2.73 -7.95
C TRP A 100 -24.75 -1.80 -6.84
N SER A 101 -23.83 -1.36 -5.99
CA SER A 101 -24.13 -0.37 -4.94
C SER A 101 -24.47 1.00 -5.52
N ASN A 102 -25.19 1.83 -4.74
CA ASN A 102 -25.49 3.21 -5.11
C ASN A 102 -24.21 4.03 -5.34
N CYS A 103 -23.16 3.75 -4.56
CA CYS A 103 -21.85 4.37 -4.73
C CYS A 103 -21.28 4.05 -6.12
N ALA A 104 -21.30 2.79 -6.54
CA ALA A 104 -20.71 2.37 -7.83
C ALA A 104 -21.41 2.99 -9.05
N ARG A 105 -22.64 3.49 -8.91
CA ARG A 105 -23.41 4.10 -10.01
C ARG A 105 -22.91 5.49 -10.43
N THR A 106 -22.07 6.15 -9.63
CA THR A 106 -21.60 7.51 -9.91
C THR A 106 -20.31 7.58 -10.74
N GLY A 107 -19.86 6.45 -11.30
CA GLY A 107 -18.65 6.37 -12.12
C GLY A 107 -18.48 5.01 -12.78
N TYR A 108 -17.33 4.80 -13.44
CA TYR A 108 -16.93 3.44 -13.82
C TYR A 108 -16.57 2.69 -12.55
N ALA A 109 -16.97 1.43 -12.42
CA ALA A 109 -16.69 0.68 -11.21
C ALA A 109 -16.35 -0.77 -11.53
N VAL A 110 -15.61 -1.40 -10.63
CA VAL A 110 -15.24 -2.81 -10.75
C VAL A 110 -15.53 -3.52 -9.45
N LYS A 111 -16.19 -4.67 -9.55
CA LYS A 111 -16.51 -5.51 -8.39
C LYS A 111 -15.28 -6.26 -7.90
N PRO A 112 -15.13 -6.45 -6.59
CA PRO A 112 -14.06 -7.25 -6.01
C PRO A 112 -14.42 -8.74 -6.07
N ASN A 113 -13.85 -9.45 -7.04
CA ASN A 113 -13.87 -10.92 -7.07
C ASN A 113 -12.49 -11.45 -6.68
N GLN A 114 -12.44 -12.48 -5.85
CA GLN A 114 -11.20 -13.03 -5.36
C GLN A 114 -10.30 -13.50 -6.51
N GLY A 115 -9.04 -13.07 -6.49
CA GLY A 115 -8.03 -13.42 -7.49
C GLY A 115 -7.93 -12.43 -8.66
N ASP A 116 -8.94 -11.59 -8.88
CA ASP A 116 -8.86 -10.53 -9.89
C ASP A 116 -7.89 -9.42 -9.45
N ALA A 117 -7.26 -8.79 -10.44
CA ALA A 117 -6.38 -7.64 -10.22
C ALA A 117 -6.72 -6.50 -11.19
N LEU A 118 -6.71 -5.28 -10.67
CA LEU A 118 -6.85 -4.05 -11.41
C LEU A 118 -5.49 -3.38 -11.59
N LEU A 119 -5.13 -3.11 -12.83
CA LEU A 119 -4.01 -2.23 -13.17
C LEU A 119 -4.58 -0.91 -13.70
N PHE A 120 -4.19 0.20 -13.07
CA PHE A 120 -4.50 1.54 -13.56
C PHE A 120 -3.30 2.47 -13.37
N PHE A 121 -3.26 3.52 -14.19
CA PHE A 121 -2.14 4.45 -14.25
C PHE A 121 -2.54 5.79 -13.63
N SER A 122 -1.67 6.34 -12.79
CA SER A 122 -1.86 7.66 -12.19
C SER A 122 -1.29 8.79 -13.05
N LEU A 123 -0.49 8.45 -14.07
CA LEU A 123 0.15 9.38 -14.99
C LEU A 123 -0.21 9.06 -16.44
N HIS A 124 -0.22 10.11 -17.27
CA HIS A 124 -0.24 10.00 -18.71
C HIS A 124 1.12 9.50 -19.25
N VAL A 125 1.15 9.09 -20.51
CA VAL A 125 2.38 8.60 -21.20
C VAL A 125 3.48 9.67 -21.26
N ASN A 126 3.11 10.95 -21.24
CA ASN A 126 4.03 12.09 -21.16
C ASN A 126 4.50 12.41 -19.73
N ALA A 127 4.20 11.53 -18.76
CA ALA A 127 4.50 11.65 -17.34
C ALA A 127 3.81 12.79 -16.58
N THR A 128 2.80 13.45 -17.16
CA THR A 128 1.94 14.38 -16.41
C THR A 128 0.89 13.61 -15.59
N THR A 129 0.44 14.18 -14.48
CA THR A 129 -0.60 13.56 -13.63
C THR A 129 -1.93 13.43 -14.36
N ASP A 130 -2.60 12.29 -14.22
CA ASP A 130 -3.94 12.05 -14.80
C ASP A 130 -5.00 12.16 -13.70
N THR A 131 -5.77 13.24 -13.70
CA THR A 131 -6.85 13.46 -12.73
C THR A 131 -8.01 12.47 -12.91
N ARG A 132 -8.13 11.82 -14.08
CA ARG A 132 -9.14 10.76 -14.32
C ARG A 132 -8.81 9.46 -13.61
N SER A 133 -7.60 9.33 -13.06
CA SER A 133 -7.20 8.23 -12.15
C SER A 133 -7.80 8.35 -10.75
N LEU A 134 -8.59 9.39 -10.48
CA LEU A 134 -9.36 9.54 -9.25
C LEU A 134 -10.18 8.27 -9.01
N HIS A 135 -9.93 7.60 -7.88
CA HIS A 135 -10.55 6.34 -7.56
C HIS A 135 -10.79 6.18 -6.06
N GLY A 136 -11.75 5.33 -5.70
CA GLY A 136 -12.08 5.06 -4.30
C GLY A 136 -12.60 3.64 -4.11
N SER A 137 -12.82 3.26 -2.85
CA SER A 137 -13.50 2.02 -2.49
C SER A 137 -14.87 2.36 -1.94
N CYS A 138 -15.92 1.93 -2.65
CA CYS A 138 -17.29 2.04 -2.18
C CYS A 138 -17.47 1.31 -0.84
N PRO A 139 -18.45 1.72 -0.01
CA PRO A 139 -18.74 1.04 1.25
C PRO A 139 -19.02 -0.45 1.05
N VAL A 140 -18.45 -1.30 1.91
CA VAL A 140 -18.82 -2.72 1.96
C VAL A 140 -20.19 -2.85 2.60
N ILE A 141 -21.14 -3.51 1.94
CA ILE A 141 -22.52 -3.64 2.45
C ILE A 141 -22.72 -5.02 3.08
N GLU A 142 -22.17 -6.07 2.46
CA GLU A 142 -22.29 -7.45 2.95
C GLU A 142 -20.95 -8.21 2.86
N ARG A 143 -20.59 -8.89 3.96
CA ARG A 143 -19.29 -9.53 4.25
C ARG A 143 -18.15 -8.52 4.47
N GLU A 144 -16.96 -8.86 4.03
CA GLU A 144 -15.71 -8.12 4.21
C GLU A 144 -14.92 -8.09 2.91
N LYS A 145 -14.13 -7.03 2.71
CA LYS A 145 -13.24 -6.88 1.57
C LYS A 145 -11.80 -6.94 2.02
N TRP A 146 -11.05 -7.89 1.48
CA TRP A 146 -9.60 -7.93 1.56
C TRP A 146 -9.00 -7.53 0.22
N SER A 147 -8.01 -6.64 0.23
CA SER A 147 -7.31 -6.22 -0.98
C SER A 147 -5.82 -6.01 -0.71
N ALA A 148 -4.99 -6.23 -1.72
CA ALA A 148 -3.58 -5.88 -1.70
C ALA A 148 -3.25 -4.86 -2.80
N THR A 149 -2.62 -3.76 -2.41
CA THR A 149 -2.19 -2.70 -3.33
C THR A 149 -0.68 -2.73 -3.50
N LYS A 150 -0.23 -2.68 -4.74
CA LYS A 150 1.17 -2.55 -5.13
C LYS A 150 1.34 -1.28 -5.96
N TRP A 151 2.03 -0.30 -5.40
CA TRP A 151 2.37 0.94 -6.10
C TRP A 151 3.73 0.81 -6.79
N ILE A 152 3.81 1.32 -8.01
CA ILE A 152 5.00 1.29 -8.86
C ILE A 152 5.37 2.73 -9.22
N HIS A 153 6.58 3.16 -8.90
CA HIS A 153 7.09 4.51 -9.16
C HIS A 153 7.75 4.63 -10.53
N VAL A 154 7.80 5.88 -11.04
CA VAL A 154 8.52 6.23 -12.29
C VAL A 154 10.04 6.00 -12.20
N ARG A 155 10.62 6.06 -11.00
CA ARG A 155 12.05 5.78 -10.73
C ARG A 155 12.17 4.77 -9.59
N SER A 156 13.40 4.34 -9.33
CA SER A 156 13.71 3.51 -8.18
C SER A 156 13.18 4.15 -6.89
N PHE A 157 12.27 3.46 -6.22
CA PHE A 157 11.79 3.76 -4.87
C PHE A 157 12.80 3.30 -3.81
N ASP A 158 13.69 2.35 -4.15
CA ASP A 158 14.83 2.06 -3.29
C ASP A 158 15.61 3.35 -3.08
N ILE A 159 15.63 3.76 -1.81
CA ILE A 159 16.07 5.07 -1.37
C ILE A 159 17.50 5.27 -1.85
N LEU A 160 17.77 6.51 -2.25
CA LEU A 160 19.01 7.26 -2.07
C LEU A 160 19.53 7.16 -0.62
N LYS A 161 19.68 5.95 -0.04
CA LYS A 161 20.67 5.72 1.00
C LYS A 161 21.97 5.73 0.21
N ASN A 162 22.49 6.93 -0.04
CA ASN A 162 23.92 7.09 -0.03
C ASN A 162 24.33 6.47 1.30
N GLN A 163 24.86 5.26 1.22
CA GLN A 163 25.42 4.54 2.34
C GLN A 163 26.64 5.35 2.77
N SER A 164 26.43 6.43 3.53
CA SER A 164 27.33 6.67 4.64
C SER A 164 27.28 5.36 5.43
N PRO A 165 28.38 4.64 5.60
CA PRO A 165 28.39 3.46 6.47
C PRO A 165 27.99 3.98 7.86
N ARG A 166 26.71 3.83 8.24
CA ARG A 166 26.28 4.08 9.61
C ARG A 166 26.85 2.93 10.43
N SER A 167 28.05 3.20 10.94
CA SER A 167 28.85 2.37 11.83
C SER A 167 28.21 2.16 13.20
N ASP A 168 27.13 2.86 13.52
CA ASP A 168 26.54 2.78 14.84
C ASP A 168 25.69 1.52 15.01
N CYS A 169 26.14 0.68 15.94
CA CYS A 169 25.39 -0.47 16.42
C CYS A 169 24.24 -0.02 17.31
N SER A 170 23.03 0.09 16.74
CA SER A 170 21.83 0.49 17.45
C SER A 170 20.65 -0.42 17.15
N ASP A 171 19.63 -0.31 18.00
CA ASP A 171 18.30 -0.85 17.73
C ASP A 171 17.43 0.29 17.19
N GLU A 172 16.75 0.06 16.07
CA GLU A 172 15.82 1.01 15.46
C GLU A 172 14.41 0.93 16.07
N ASN A 173 14.17 -0.03 16.98
CA ASN A 173 12.90 -0.20 17.67
C ASN A 173 13.09 -0.45 19.17
N VAL A 174 12.27 0.19 19.99
CA VAL A 174 12.28 0.07 21.46
C VAL A 174 11.97 -1.35 21.96
N TRP A 175 11.30 -2.18 21.15
CA TRP A 175 10.95 -3.56 21.48
C TRP A 175 12.01 -4.59 21.09
N CYS A 176 13.09 -4.18 20.41
CA CYS A 176 14.17 -5.08 20.01
C CYS A 176 14.71 -5.95 21.16
N PRO A 177 14.89 -5.46 22.41
CA PRO A 177 15.35 -6.30 23.52
C PRO A 177 14.35 -7.41 23.87
N HIS A 178 13.06 -7.10 23.83
CA HIS A 178 12.00 -8.05 24.16
C HIS A 178 11.88 -9.14 23.08
N TRP A 179 11.94 -8.76 21.80
CA TRP A 179 11.91 -9.71 20.69
C TRP A 179 13.16 -10.58 20.66
N ALA A 180 14.34 -10.01 20.93
CA ALA A 180 15.56 -10.78 21.08
C ALA A 180 15.45 -11.80 22.22
N ALA A 181 14.91 -11.40 23.37
CA ALA A 181 14.64 -12.31 24.49
C ALA A 181 13.61 -13.41 24.14
N ALA A 182 12.67 -13.14 23.23
CA ALA A 182 11.71 -14.11 22.72
C ALA A 182 12.27 -15.06 21.63
N GLY A 183 13.55 -14.90 21.26
CA GLY A 183 14.24 -15.72 20.26
C GLY A 183 14.05 -15.26 18.81
N GLU A 184 13.56 -14.04 18.57
CA GLU A 184 13.30 -13.54 17.22
C GLU A 184 14.58 -13.34 16.39
N CYS A 185 15.76 -13.27 17.01
CA CYS A 185 17.02 -13.21 16.29
C CYS A 185 17.24 -14.45 15.40
N GLU A 186 16.73 -15.61 15.80
CA GLU A 186 16.79 -16.87 15.03
C GLU A 186 15.53 -17.09 14.19
N LYS A 187 14.35 -16.75 14.72
CA LYS A 187 13.06 -16.96 14.03
C LYS A 187 12.81 -15.93 12.91
N ASN A 188 13.35 -14.72 13.06
CA ASN A 188 13.19 -13.61 12.14
C ASN A 188 14.54 -12.90 11.86
N PRO A 189 15.54 -13.62 11.33
CA PRO A 189 16.90 -13.11 11.21
C PRO A 189 17.01 -11.96 10.20
N VAL A 190 16.16 -11.92 9.17
CA VAL A 190 16.21 -10.85 8.15
C VAL A 190 15.83 -9.49 8.76
N TYR A 191 14.81 -9.44 9.61
CA TYR A 191 14.42 -8.20 10.28
C TYR A 191 15.36 -7.87 11.43
N MET A 192 15.67 -8.87 12.27
CA MET A 192 16.38 -8.65 13.52
C MET A 192 17.88 -8.43 13.30
N VAL A 193 18.52 -9.29 12.50
CA VAL A 193 19.98 -9.34 12.27
C VAL A 193 20.37 -8.66 10.95
N GLY A 194 19.57 -8.87 9.90
CA GLY A 194 19.86 -8.44 8.55
C GLY A 194 20.45 -9.53 7.66
N THR A 195 20.82 -9.17 6.44
CA THR A 195 21.53 -10.01 5.47
C THR A 195 22.82 -9.31 5.02
N LYS A 196 23.55 -9.89 4.07
CA LYS A 196 24.73 -9.24 3.47
C LYS A 196 24.38 -7.94 2.75
N GLU A 197 23.14 -7.80 2.30
CA GLU A 197 22.63 -6.69 1.49
C GLU A 197 21.73 -5.73 2.29
N LEU A 198 21.16 -6.17 3.41
CA LEU A 198 20.29 -5.36 4.28
C LEU A 198 20.78 -5.36 5.73
N GLN A 199 20.91 -4.17 6.30
CA GLN A 199 21.14 -4.01 7.73
C GLN A 199 19.88 -4.39 8.52
N GLY A 200 20.02 -5.24 9.55
CA GLY A 200 18.93 -5.55 10.48
C GLY A 200 18.59 -4.37 11.38
N PHE A 201 17.37 -4.39 11.90
CA PHE A 201 16.78 -3.33 12.71
C PHE A 201 17.04 -3.49 14.21
N CYS A 202 17.38 -4.70 14.67
CA CYS A 202 17.59 -5.02 16.09
C CYS A 202 19.00 -5.57 16.35
N ARG A 203 19.99 -5.06 15.62
CA ARG A 203 21.34 -5.62 15.59
C ARG A 203 22.05 -5.55 16.93
N LYS A 204 21.78 -4.52 17.73
CA LYS A 204 22.33 -4.39 19.08
C LYS A 204 21.71 -5.42 20.02
N SER A 205 20.38 -5.52 20.05
CA SER A 205 19.68 -6.51 20.88
C SER A 205 19.99 -7.96 20.50
N CYS A 206 20.22 -8.23 19.21
CA CYS A 206 20.65 -9.54 18.71
C CYS A 206 22.16 -9.78 18.76
N ARG A 207 22.93 -8.87 19.35
CA ARG A 207 24.39 -8.99 19.52
C ARG A 207 25.14 -9.25 18.21
N VAL A 208 24.63 -8.67 17.13
CA VAL A 208 25.20 -8.76 15.76
C VAL A 208 26.34 -7.76 15.59
N CYS A 209 26.38 -6.76 16.45
CA CYS A 209 27.44 -5.79 16.57
C CYS A 209 27.59 -5.39 18.05
N GLU A 210 28.75 -4.87 18.38
CA GLU A 210 29.06 -4.23 19.66
C GLU A 210 29.58 -2.83 19.34
N LEU A 211 29.38 -1.87 20.25
CA LEU A 211 30.01 -0.55 20.15
C LEU A 211 31.48 -0.65 20.58
#